data_AF-A0A535HEL2-F1
#
_entry.id   AF-A0A535HEL2-F1
#
_cell.length_a   1.000
_cell.length_b   1.000
_cell.length_c   1.000
_cell.angle_alpha   90.00
_cell.angle_beta   90.00
_cell.angle_gamma   90.00
#
_symmetry.space_group_name_H-M   'P 1'
#
loop_
_entity.id
_entity.type
_entity.pdbx_description
1 polymer ?
#
loop_
_entity_poly.entity_id
_entity_poly.type
_entity_poly.pdbx_seq_one_letter_code
_entity_poly.pdbx_strand_id
1 'polypeptide(L)'
;MHFLGLIADSFRMAFFMFWDTLWPLIFGFGLSGVVQAFVSRSQMQRVMGNHQPRSLAVASILGAASSSCSYAASALAKSLFQKGADFTTAMVFMLASTNLVIELGLVLWILIGWQFALSEYVGGIIMIGLLAVVARFFFRPFVVERARQHLAERRLGAAGPDQMHDPAGGQPVALARRLRSPAAWADAASYTMADLVMLRKEMIIGYLVAGFLAVLVPNTLWNAIFFHGHGVATSIENVIIGPVIAILSFVCSIGNVPLAAALWKGGISFGGVVSFIFADLITLPLLLIYRRFYGWAMTLRILAAFWLVMAAAGLATEFLFGAAGLVPAAHPAAVVEPSFQWNYTTYLNLIFLGVFVALYWLYRNRFRLGSGAGYAIDPVCGIRQLAPASVLRGDKTVFFCSDRCRDRFVANPEHYVRADQPTMTHRAEPRRTNMSQQIDPICGMSVDPETAAAKREYAGKTYYFCGLGCAKAFDLKPEVFADTTRSA
;
A
#
# COMPACT_ATOMS: atom_id res chain seq x y z
N MET A 1 -29.22 -7.12 -33.46
CA MET A 1 -29.65 -7.21 -32.05
C MET A 1 -28.68 -8.03 -31.19
N HIS A 2 -28.06 -9.10 -31.71
CA HIS A 2 -27.13 -9.96 -30.96
C HIS A 2 -25.87 -9.25 -30.41
N PHE A 3 -25.27 -8.34 -31.18
CA PHE A 3 -24.05 -7.61 -30.76
C PHE A 3 -24.28 -6.62 -29.63
N LEU A 4 -25.41 -5.91 -29.64
CA LEU A 4 -25.80 -4.98 -28.56
C LEU A 4 -26.08 -5.73 -27.26
N GLY A 5 -26.68 -6.94 -27.35
CA GLY A 5 -26.87 -7.83 -26.20
C GLY A 5 -25.53 -8.23 -25.56
N LEU A 6 -24.58 -8.72 -26.36
CA LEU A 6 -23.25 -9.12 -25.88
C LEU A 6 -22.49 -7.98 -25.19
N ILE A 7 -22.59 -6.76 -25.72
CA ILE A 7 -21.98 -5.58 -25.08
C ILE A 7 -22.66 -5.29 -23.73
N ALA A 8 -23.99 -5.29 -23.68
CA ALA A 8 -24.74 -5.05 -22.45
C ALA A 8 -24.42 -6.11 -21.38
N ASP A 9 -24.34 -7.38 -21.78
CA ASP A 9 -23.98 -8.49 -20.92
C ASP A 9 -22.53 -8.38 -20.40
N SER A 10 -21.60 -7.92 -21.25
CA SER A 10 -20.21 -7.67 -20.85
C SER A 10 -20.09 -6.59 -19.77
N PHE A 11 -20.82 -5.47 -19.93
CA PHE A 11 -20.87 -4.42 -18.91
C PHE A 11 -21.56 -4.89 -17.63
N ARG A 12 -22.64 -5.68 -17.77
CA ARG A 12 -23.35 -6.29 -16.64
C ARG A 12 -22.42 -7.22 -15.86
N MET A 13 -21.63 -8.05 -16.55
CA MET A 13 -20.64 -8.94 -15.94
C MET A 13 -19.56 -8.14 -15.20
N ALA A 14 -19.00 -7.10 -15.84
CA ALA A 14 -18.02 -6.22 -15.20
C ALA A 14 -18.59 -5.57 -13.91
N PHE A 15 -19.85 -5.13 -13.94
CA PHE A 15 -20.52 -4.56 -12.79
C PHE A 15 -20.69 -5.57 -11.65
N PHE A 16 -21.13 -6.80 -11.94
CA PHE A 16 -21.29 -7.82 -10.91
C PHE A 16 -19.96 -8.25 -10.29
N MET A 17 -18.90 -8.38 -11.10
CA MET A 17 -17.56 -8.63 -10.58
C MET A 17 -17.09 -7.50 -9.65
N PHE A 18 -17.38 -6.25 -9.99
CA PHE A 18 -17.10 -5.12 -9.11
C PHE A 18 -17.95 -5.16 -7.84
N TRP A 19 -19.25 -5.45 -7.95
CA TRP A 19 -20.17 -5.57 -6.82
C TRP A 19 -19.71 -6.64 -5.83
N ASP A 20 -19.36 -7.83 -6.32
CA ASP A 20 -18.93 -8.94 -5.48
C ASP A 20 -17.62 -8.66 -4.74
N THR A 21 -16.82 -7.73 -5.26
CA THR A 21 -15.52 -7.34 -4.70
C THR A 21 -15.51 -5.94 -4.08
N LEU A 22 -16.67 -5.29 -3.91
CA LEU A 22 -16.76 -3.93 -3.41
C LEU A 22 -16.42 -3.82 -1.91
N TRP A 23 -17.03 -4.63 -1.06
CA TRP A 23 -16.77 -4.57 0.39
C TRP A 23 -15.31 -4.97 0.76
N PRO A 24 -14.68 -6.02 0.19
CA PRO A 24 -13.28 -6.36 0.51
C PRO A 24 -12.33 -5.27 0.04
N LEU A 25 -12.68 -4.59 -1.05
CA LEU A 25 -11.93 -3.46 -1.59
C LEU A 25 -11.95 -2.28 -0.61
N ILE A 26 -13.14 -1.86 -0.15
CA ILE A 26 -13.27 -0.78 0.83
C ILE A 26 -12.55 -1.15 2.12
N PHE A 27 -12.71 -2.40 2.59
CA PHE A 27 -12.03 -2.90 3.78
C PHE A 27 -10.50 -2.85 3.63
N GLY A 28 -9.94 -3.45 2.60
CA GLY A 28 -8.49 -3.56 2.43
C GLY A 28 -7.81 -2.22 2.16
N PHE A 29 -8.42 -1.33 1.36
CA PHE A 29 -7.91 0.05 1.22
C PHE A 29 -8.05 0.84 2.52
N GLY A 30 -9.14 0.66 3.25
CA GLY A 30 -9.34 1.21 4.59
C GLY A 30 -8.24 0.76 5.56
N LEU A 31 -7.93 -0.54 5.56
CA LEU A 31 -6.87 -1.13 6.36
C LEU A 31 -5.50 -0.58 5.95
N SER A 32 -5.25 -0.32 4.66
CA SER A 32 -4.01 0.34 4.19
C SER A 32 -3.86 1.72 4.81
N GLY A 33 -4.93 2.52 4.82
CA GLY A 33 -4.93 3.83 5.46
C GLY A 33 -4.70 3.76 6.97
N VAL A 34 -5.33 2.79 7.64
CA VAL A 34 -5.14 2.55 9.09
C VAL A 34 -3.69 2.15 9.39
N VAL A 35 -3.10 1.21 8.64
CA VAL A 35 -1.70 0.83 8.82
C VAL A 35 -0.78 2.03 8.61
N GLN A 36 -1.04 2.86 7.60
CA GLN A 36 -0.26 4.06 7.32
C GLN A 36 -0.36 5.12 8.43
N ALA A 37 -1.54 5.31 9.03
CA ALA A 37 -1.76 6.33 10.07
C ALA A 37 -1.34 5.87 11.47
N PHE A 38 -1.64 4.61 11.84
CA PHE A 38 -1.51 4.15 13.22
C PHE A 38 -0.23 3.38 13.50
N VAL A 39 0.35 2.71 12.52
CA VAL A 39 1.55 1.88 12.72
C VAL A 39 2.83 2.67 12.48
N SER A 40 3.73 2.67 13.47
CA SER A 40 5.04 3.32 13.34
C SER A 40 6.01 2.46 12.55
N ARG A 41 7.04 3.08 11.98
CA ARG A 41 8.13 2.36 11.30
C ARG A 41 8.86 1.41 12.25
N SER A 42 9.07 1.82 13.49
CA SER A 42 9.74 1.00 14.52
C SER A 42 8.93 -0.26 14.91
N GLN A 43 7.60 -0.15 14.99
CA GLN A 43 6.72 -1.30 15.22
C GLN A 43 6.75 -2.25 14.02
N MET A 44 6.65 -1.71 12.80
CA MET A 44 6.71 -2.50 11.58
C MET A 44 8.04 -3.24 11.44
N GLN A 45 9.16 -2.55 11.64
CA GLN A 45 10.50 -3.14 11.59
C GLN A 45 10.71 -4.22 12.64
N ARG A 46 10.11 -4.07 13.83
CA ARG A 46 10.22 -5.08 14.89
C ARG A 46 9.51 -6.39 14.54
N VAL A 47 8.36 -6.32 13.88
CA VAL A 47 7.51 -7.50 13.60
C VAL A 47 7.82 -8.10 12.23
N MET A 48 7.97 -7.25 11.21
CA MET A 48 8.10 -7.64 9.80
C MET A 48 9.39 -7.10 9.14
N GLY A 49 10.36 -6.58 9.89
CA GLY A 49 11.58 -5.98 9.34
C GLY A 49 12.64 -6.96 8.85
N ASN A 50 12.38 -8.27 8.91
CA ASN A 50 13.25 -9.31 8.38
C ASN A 50 12.42 -10.42 7.72
N HIS A 51 13.09 -11.33 7.01
CA HIS A 51 12.51 -12.50 6.34
C HIS A 51 12.83 -13.83 7.09
N GLN A 52 12.95 -13.78 8.42
CA GLN A 52 13.09 -15.00 9.24
C GLN A 52 11.75 -15.75 9.31
N PRO A 53 11.75 -17.08 9.56
CA PRO A 53 10.54 -17.89 9.59
C PRO A 53 9.43 -17.33 10.49
N ARG A 54 9.79 -16.74 11.64
CA ARG A 54 8.83 -16.10 12.56
C ARG A 54 8.12 -14.90 11.93
N SER A 55 8.87 -14.01 11.26
CA SER A 55 8.29 -12.84 10.60
C SER A 55 7.44 -13.23 9.39
N LEU A 56 7.85 -14.27 8.66
CA LEU A 56 7.04 -14.83 7.58
C LEU A 56 5.73 -15.42 8.10
N ALA A 57 5.77 -16.22 9.16
CA ALA A 57 4.56 -16.79 9.78
C ALA A 57 3.60 -15.69 10.29
N VAL A 58 4.12 -14.65 10.93
CA VAL A 58 3.30 -13.51 11.38
C VAL A 58 2.70 -12.77 10.18
N ALA A 59 3.46 -12.55 9.11
CA ALA A 59 2.95 -11.96 7.89
C ALA A 59 1.86 -12.81 7.23
N SER A 60 2.01 -14.14 7.22
CA SER A 60 1.00 -15.06 6.68
C SER A 60 -0.30 -15.02 7.48
N ILE A 61 -0.22 -15.04 8.82
CA ILE A 61 -1.41 -14.98 9.69
C ILE A 61 -2.13 -13.64 9.51
N LEU A 62 -1.38 -12.53 9.53
CA LEU A 62 -1.96 -11.20 9.35
C LEU A 62 -2.53 -11.02 7.94
N GLY A 63 -1.89 -11.59 6.92
CA GLY A 63 -2.37 -11.62 5.55
C GLY A 63 -3.70 -12.36 5.46
N ALA A 64 -3.73 -13.62 5.89
CA ALA A 64 -4.93 -14.47 5.87
C ALA A 64 -6.10 -13.83 6.64
N ALA A 65 -5.83 -13.22 7.80
CA ALA A 65 -6.84 -12.51 8.59
C ALA A 65 -7.35 -11.23 7.92
N SER A 66 -6.58 -10.62 7.01
CA SER A 66 -6.94 -9.34 6.39
C SER A 66 -7.93 -9.45 5.23
N SER A 67 -8.25 -10.67 4.75
CA SER A 67 -9.26 -10.97 3.70
C SER A 67 -9.40 -9.89 2.62
N SER A 68 -8.26 -9.44 2.06
CA SER A 68 -8.25 -8.31 1.13
C SER A 68 -8.15 -8.81 -0.30
N CYS A 69 -8.90 -8.19 -1.22
CA CYS A 69 -8.79 -8.50 -2.64
C CYS A 69 -7.38 -8.19 -3.18
N SER A 70 -6.98 -8.78 -4.31
CA SER A 70 -5.61 -8.69 -4.86
C SER A 70 -5.15 -7.23 -5.05
N TYR A 71 -6.05 -6.31 -5.43
CA TYR A 71 -5.76 -4.87 -5.51
C TYR A 71 -5.47 -4.24 -4.14
N ALA A 72 -6.33 -4.48 -3.15
CA ALA A 72 -6.17 -3.93 -1.81
C ALA A 72 -4.97 -4.55 -1.07
N ALA A 73 -4.74 -5.87 -1.24
CA ALA A 73 -3.57 -6.58 -0.75
C ALA A 73 -2.27 -5.97 -1.31
N SER A 74 -2.23 -5.60 -2.60
CA SER A 74 -1.06 -4.94 -3.20
C SER A 74 -0.80 -3.54 -2.62
N ALA A 75 -1.85 -2.76 -2.34
CA ALA A 75 -1.74 -1.46 -1.71
C ALA A 75 -1.26 -1.58 -0.26
N LEU A 76 -1.81 -2.54 0.49
CA LEU A 76 -1.36 -2.88 1.84
C LEU A 76 0.11 -3.31 1.86
N ALA A 77 0.52 -4.21 0.97
CA ALA A 77 1.91 -4.67 0.88
C ALA A 77 2.88 -3.52 0.57
N LYS A 78 2.50 -2.62 -0.35
CA LYS A 78 3.24 -1.37 -0.61
C LYS A 78 3.40 -0.54 0.66
N SER A 79 2.31 -0.34 1.40
CA SER A 79 2.29 0.43 2.65
C SER A 79 3.15 -0.19 3.75
N LEU A 80 3.09 -1.52 3.93
CA LEU A 80 3.95 -2.26 4.85
C LEU A 80 5.44 -2.07 4.49
N PHE A 81 5.78 -2.23 3.22
CA PHE A 81 7.14 -2.05 2.73
C PHE A 81 7.64 -0.61 2.90
N GLN A 82 6.78 0.38 2.63
CA GLN A 82 7.08 1.80 2.87
C GLN A 82 7.30 2.11 4.37
N LYS A 83 6.59 1.42 5.26
CA LYS A 83 6.77 1.49 6.71
C LYS A 83 7.96 0.67 7.22
N GLY A 84 8.79 0.14 6.34
CA GLY A 84 10.05 -0.52 6.70
C GLY A 84 9.94 -2.02 6.96
N ALA A 85 8.84 -2.68 6.56
CA ALA A 85 8.83 -4.13 6.45
C ALA A 85 9.89 -4.61 5.45
N ASP A 86 10.41 -5.82 5.65
CA ASP A 86 11.19 -6.54 4.65
C ASP A 86 10.31 -6.81 3.42
N PHE A 87 10.90 -6.69 2.23
CA PHE A 87 10.16 -6.82 0.98
C PHE A 87 9.55 -8.22 0.82
N THR A 88 10.29 -9.27 1.17
CA THR A 88 9.82 -10.66 1.08
C THR A 88 8.66 -10.87 2.05
N THR A 89 8.77 -10.36 3.26
CA THR A 89 7.71 -10.45 4.28
C THR A 89 6.45 -9.71 3.83
N ALA A 90 6.59 -8.55 3.17
CA ALA A 90 5.46 -7.84 2.57
C ALA A 90 4.82 -8.61 1.41
N MET A 91 5.60 -9.30 0.58
CA MET A 91 5.07 -10.17 -0.49
C MET A 91 4.38 -11.42 0.07
N VAL A 92 4.91 -12.01 1.15
CA VAL A 92 4.27 -13.13 1.86
C VAL A 92 2.95 -12.70 2.50
N PHE A 93 2.89 -11.51 3.10
CA PHE A 93 1.63 -10.92 3.56
C PHE A 93 0.62 -10.80 2.42
N MET A 94 1.06 -10.28 1.26
CA MET A 94 0.20 -10.09 0.09
C MET A 94 -0.36 -11.42 -0.43
N LEU A 95 0.48 -12.44 -0.54
CA LEU A 95 0.14 -13.78 -0.99
C LEU A 95 -0.83 -14.47 -0.02
N ALA A 96 -0.56 -14.40 1.28
CA ALA A 96 -1.46 -14.97 2.27
C ALA A 96 -2.81 -14.23 2.32
N SER A 97 -2.81 -12.94 2.05
CA SER A 97 -4.03 -12.13 1.99
C SER A 97 -4.97 -12.46 0.83
N THR A 98 -4.51 -13.17 -0.19
CA THR A 98 -5.34 -13.58 -1.33
C THR A 98 -5.61 -15.07 -1.34
N ASN A 99 -4.62 -15.91 -1.00
CA ASN A 99 -4.67 -17.36 -1.17
C ASN A 99 -4.92 -18.16 0.11
N LEU A 100 -4.79 -17.56 1.30
CA LEU A 100 -5.13 -18.23 2.57
C LEU A 100 -6.43 -17.72 3.19
N VAL A 101 -7.24 -17.04 2.39
CA VAL A 101 -8.51 -16.45 2.82
C VAL A 101 -9.58 -17.53 2.93
N ILE A 102 -10.30 -17.53 4.05
CA ILE A 102 -11.36 -18.52 4.32
C ILE A 102 -12.48 -18.45 3.28
N GLU A 103 -12.80 -17.26 2.79
CA GLU A 103 -13.84 -17.01 1.79
C GLU A 103 -13.57 -17.74 0.48
N LEU A 104 -12.33 -17.66 -0.03
CA LEU A 104 -11.96 -18.34 -1.27
C LEU A 104 -12.08 -19.86 -1.11
N GLY A 105 -11.61 -20.41 0.02
CA GLY A 105 -11.76 -21.84 0.28
C GLY A 105 -13.22 -22.28 0.40
N LEU A 106 -14.11 -21.47 0.99
CA LEU A 106 -15.54 -21.76 1.03
C LEU A 106 -16.17 -21.76 -0.37
N VAL A 107 -15.83 -20.78 -1.21
CA VAL A 107 -16.30 -20.70 -2.59
C VAL A 107 -15.82 -21.91 -3.40
N LEU A 108 -14.55 -22.29 -3.27
CA LEU A 108 -14.00 -23.50 -3.89
C LEU A 108 -14.72 -24.76 -3.42
N TRP A 109 -14.99 -24.87 -2.11
CA TRP A 109 -15.71 -26.01 -1.54
C TRP A 109 -17.08 -26.17 -2.21
N ILE A 110 -17.84 -25.07 -2.30
CA ILE A 110 -19.20 -25.08 -2.84
C ILE A 110 -19.21 -25.35 -4.35
N LEU A 111 -18.30 -24.76 -5.11
CA LEU A 111 -18.34 -24.80 -6.58
C LEU A 111 -17.61 -25.99 -7.19
N ILE A 112 -16.40 -26.31 -6.71
CA ILE A 112 -15.52 -27.33 -7.33
C ILE A 112 -15.28 -28.53 -6.40
N GLY A 113 -15.58 -28.38 -5.11
CA GLY A 113 -15.50 -29.44 -4.12
C GLY A 113 -14.47 -29.14 -3.03
N TRP A 114 -14.62 -29.83 -1.91
CA TRP A 114 -13.79 -29.63 -0.72
C TRP A 114 -12.31 -29.94 -0.98
N GLN A 115 -11.98 -30.81 -1.94
CA GLN A 115 -10.60 -31.14 -2.27
C GLN A 115 -9.87 -29.92 -2.87
N PHE A 116 -10.53 -29.15 -3.74
CA PHE A 116 -9.96 -27.91 -4.27
C PHE A 116 -9.79 -26.87 -3.14
N ALA A 117 -10.77 -26.76 -2.24
CA ALA A 117 -10.64 -25.90 -1.06
C ALA A 117 -9.44 -26.30 -0.18
N LEU A 118 -9.27 -27.59 0.10
CA LEU A 118 -8.12 -28.08 0.88
C LEU A 118 -6.80 -27.83 0.13
N SER A 119 -6.79 -28.04 -1.19
CA SER A 119 -5.61 -27.83 -2.03
C SER A 119 -5.17 -26.36 -2.07
N GLU A 120 -6.11 -25.42 -1.99
CA GLU A 120 -5.82 -23.99 -1.89
C GLU A 120 -5.01 -23.69 -0.63
N TYR A 121 -5.45 -24.18 0.53
CA TYR A 121 -4.74 -23.92 1.79
C TYR A 121 -3.39 -24.64 1.86
N VAL A 122 -3.33 -25.90 1.42
CA VAL A 122 -2.09 -26.68 1.39
C VAL A 122 -1.09 -26.04 0.43
N GLY A 123 -1.52 -25.75 -0.79
CA GLY A 123 -0.67 -25.12 -1.80
C GLY A 123 -0.29 -23.69 -1.43
N GLY A 124 -1.17 -22.91 -0.79
CA GLY A 124 -0.84 -21.58 -0.26
C GLY A 124 0.26 -21.61 0.79
N ILE A 125 0.26 -22.60 1.70
CA ILE A 125 1.35 -22.82 2.66
C ILE A 125 2.65 -23.20 1.94
N ILE A 126 2.57 -24.08 0.94
CA ILE A 126 3.72 -24.45 0.10
C ILE A 126 4.27 -23.22 -0.63
N MET A 127 3.42 -22.38 -1.20
CA MET A 127 3.79 -21.14 -1.89
C MET A 127 4.57 -20.20 -0.99
N ILE A 128 4.15 -20.02 0.27
CA ILE A 128 4.87 -19.18 1.23
C ILE A 128 6.28 -19.72 1.48
N GLY A 129 6.41 -21.04 1.67
CA GLY A 129 7.72 -21.70 1.83
C GLY A 129 8.60 -21.54 0.60
N LEU A 130 8.06 -21.78 -0.60
CA LEU A 130 8.77 -21.64 -1.86
C LEU A 130 9.18 -20.18 -2.12
N LEU A 131 8.28 -19.22 -1.87
CA LEU A 131 8.58 -17.79 -2.02
C LEU A 131 9.72 -17.37 -1.10
N ALA A 132 9.77 -17.87 0.15
CA ALA A 132 10.87 -17.58 1.06
C ALA A 132 12.25 -18.05 0.53
N VAL A 133 12.28 -19.12 -0.26
CA VAL A 133 13.49 -19.64 -0.90
C VAL A 133 13.80 -18.85 -2.18
N VAL A 134 12.82 -18.70 -3.08
CA VAL A 134 12.97 -18.00 -4.38
C VAL A 134 13.34 -16.53 -4.18
N ALA A 135 12.76 -15.87 -3.17
CA ALA A 135 13.03 -14.47 -2.85
C ALA A 135 14.51 -14.18 -2.59
N ARG A 136 15.28 -15.15 -2.05
CA ARG A 136 16.73 -14.99 -1.81
C ARG A 136 17.51 -14.74 -3.10
N PHE A 137 17.03 -15.28 -4.21
CA PHE A 137 17.67 -15.17 -5.52
C PHE A 137 17.10 -13.99 -6.33
N PHE A 138 15.79 -13.79 -6.27
CA PHE A 138 15.09 -12.78 -7.08
C PHE A 138 15.15 -11.37 -6.47
N PHE A 139 15.04 -11.22 -5.14
CA PHE A 139 14.94 -9.92 -4.47
C PHE A 139 16.27 -9.50 -3.83
N ARG A 140 17.31 -9.37 -4.66
CA ARG A 140 18.64 -8.93 -4.20
C ARG A 140 18.59 -7.53 -3.55
N PRO A 141 19.44 -7.24 -2.54
CA PRO A 141 19.39 -5.98 -1.77
C PRO A 141 19.41 -4.72 -2.63
N PHE A 142 20.24 -4.70 -3.67
CA PHE A 142 20.36 -3.57 -4.58
C PHE A 142 19.06 -3.23 -5.31
N VAL A 143 18.30 -4.25 -5.73
CA VAL A 143 17.04 -4.06 -6.46
C VAL A 143 15.94 -3.59 -5.51
N VAL A 144 15.90 -4.18 -4.32
CA VAL A 144 14.95 -3.79 -3.27
C VAL A 144 15.17 -2.34 -2.84
N GLU A 145 16.43 -1.91 -2.70
CA GLU A 145 16.72 -0.53 -2.33
C GLU A 145 16.36 0.46 -3.46
N ARG A 146 16.59 0.12 -4.73
CA ARG A 146 16.07 0.90 -5.87
C ARG A 146 14.54 1.00 -5.87
N ALA A 147 13.84 -0.10 -5.57
CA ALA A 147 12.38 -0.09 -5.47
C ALA A 147 11.91 0.81 -4.32
N ARG A 148 12.64 0.81 -3.18
CA ARG A 148 12.38 1.71 -2.05
C ARG A 148 12.60 3.18 -2.42
N GLN A 149 13.69 3.49 -3.13
CA GLN A 149 13.96 4.84 -3.66
C GLN A 149 12.86 5.29 -4.62
N HIS A 150 12.43 4.43 -5.56
CA HIS A 150 11.37 4.75 -6.51
C HIS A 150 10.04 5.10 -5.82
N LEU A 151 9.68 4.35 -4.76
CA LEU A 151 8.50 4.66 -3.95
C LEU A 151 8.64 5.99 -3.20
N ALA A 152 9.84 6.32 -2.71
CA ALA A 152 10.12 7.57 -2.02
C ALA A 152 10.05 8.78 -2.97
N GLU A 153 10.61 8.66 -4.18
CA GLU A 153 10.56 9.69 -5.22
C GLU A 153 9.13 9.98 -5.70
N ARG A 154 8.33 8.95 -5.96
CA ARG A 154 6.92 9.13 -6.35
C ARG A 154 6.08 9.76 -5.25
N ARG A 155 6.43 9.51 -3.98
CA ARG A 155 5.80 10.18 -2.85
C ARG A 155 6.02 11.68 -2.87
N LEU A 156 7.24 12.11 -3.23
CA LEU A 156 7.61 13.52 -3.39
C LEU A 156 6.98 14.18 -4.64
N GLY A 157 6.60 13.39 -5.66
CA GLY A 157 5.99 13.88 -6.89
C GLY A 157 4.46 13.86 -6.94
N ALA A 158 3.79 12.95 -6.23
CA ALA A 158 2.32 12.84 -6.18
C ALA A 158 1.68 13.55 -4.98
N ALA A 159 2.49 13.89 -3.98
CA ALA A 159 2.13 14.77 -2.89
C ALA A 159 3.24 15.81 -2.77
N GLY A 160 2.88 17.07 -2.49
CA GLY A 160 3.87 18.02 -1.96
C GLY A 160 4.58 17.42 -0.73
N PRO A 161 5.70 18.02 -0.27
CA PRO A 161 6.55 17.52 0.82
C PRO A 161 5.88 17.22 2.19
N ASP A 162 4.54 17.30 2.27
CA ASP A 162 3.64 17.00 3.39
C ASP A 162 3.62 15.54 3.88
N GLN A 163 4.43 14.63 3.34
CA GLN A 163 4.33 13.20 3.69
C GLN A 163 5.53 12.63 4.47
N MET A 164 6.32 13.49 5.13
CA MET A 164 7.29 13.04 6.12
C MET A 164 6.62 13.00 7.49
N HIS A 165 6.15 11.81 7.90
CA HIS A 165 5.73 11.55 9.28
C HIS A 165 6.27 10.20 9.76
N ASP A 166 7.52 10.23 10.20
CA ASP A 166 7.88 9.69 11.51
C ASP A 166 8.32 10.92 12.33
N PRO A 167 7.73 11.21 13.49
CA PRO A 167 8.27 12.22 14.37
C PRO A 167 9.63 11.71 14.85
N ALA A 168 10.70 12.16 14.21
CA ALA A 168 12.05 12.03 14.72
C ALA A 168 12.10 12.79 16.05
N GLY A 169 11.99 12.06 17.17
CA GLY A 169 12.24 12.58 18.52
C GLY A 169 11.04 12.75 19.45
N GLY A 170 9.81 12.46 19.04
CA GLY A 170 8.64 12.49 19.95
C GLY A 170 8.49 11.18 20.72
N GLN A 171 8.27 11.24 22.04
CA GLN A 171 7.94 10.05 22.85
C GLN A 171 6.86 9.20 22.16
N PRO A 172 6.93 7.85 22.23
CA PRO A 172 5.93 6.99 21.62
C PRO A 172 4.56 7.28 22.26
N VAL A 173 3.75 8.09 21.58
CA VAL A 173 2.36 8.31 21.98
C VAL A 173 1.66 6.97 21.90
N ALA A 174 1.16 6.48 23.04
CA ALA A 174 0.51 5.17 23.14
C ALA A 174 -0.57 4.99 22.05
N LEU A 175 -0.60 3.82 21.41
CA LEU A 175 -1.54 3.46 20.35
C LEU A 175 -3.00 3.81 20.72
N ALA A 176 -3.37 3.64 22.00
CA ALA A 176 -4.68 3.99 22.54
C ALA A 176 -5.04 5.48 22.44
N ARG A 177 -4.05 6.39 22.56
CA ARG A 177 -4.27 7.84 22.42
C ARG A 177 -4.35 8.24 20.94
N ARG A 178 -3.66 7.53 20.04
CA ARG A 178 -3.82 7.70 18.58
C ARG A 178 -5.18 7.23 18.09
N LEU A 179 -5.64 6.05 18.52
CA LEU A 179 -6.95 5.49 18.15
C LEU A 179 -8.13 6.38 18.58
N ARG A 180 -7.95 7.20 19.61
CA ARG A 180 -8.96 8.16 20.09
C ARG A 180 -8.87 9.53 19.40
N SER A 181 -7.87 9.82 18.57
CA SER A 181 -7.72 11.14 17.95
C SER A 181 -8.46 11.23 16.62
N PRO A 182 -9.39 12.20 16.45
CA PRO A 182 -10.07 12.42 15.18
C PRO A 182 -9.11 12.76 14.03
N ALA A 183 -7.99 13.42 14.34
CA ALA A 183 -6.93 13.73 13.39
C ALA A 183 -6.30 12.47 12.77
N ALA A 184 -6.01 11.43 13.57
CA ALA A 184 -5.40 10.21 13.06
C ALA A 184 -6.36 9.41 12.16
N TRP A 185 -7.66 9.44 12.46
CA TRP A 185 -8.68 8.84 11.58
C TRP A 185 -8.86 9.62 10.28
N ALA A 186 -8.74 10.95 10.30
CA ALA A 186 -8.73 11.78 9.10
C ALA A 186 -7.47 11.57 8.25
N ASP A 187 -6.31 11.32 8.87
CA ASP A 187 -5.09 10.92 8.19
C ASP A 187 -5.26 9.54 7.54
N ALA A 188 -5.80 8.56 8.28
CA ALA A 188 -6.10 7.23 7.75
C ALA A 188 -7.02 7.29 6.53
N ALA A 189 -8.12 8.05 6.63
CA ALA A 189 -9.03 8.28 5.52
C ALA A 189 -8.36 8.97 4.32
N SER A 190 -7.44 9.91 4.57
CA SER A 190 -6.67 10.56 3.51
C SER A 190 -5.75 9.59 2.76
N TYR A 191 -5.08 8.69 3.48
CA TYR A 191 -4.26 7.64 2.87
C TYR A 191 -5.11 6.64 2.08
N THR A 192 -6.25 6.21 2.64
CA THR A 192 -7.22 5.34 1.94
C THR A 192 -7.67 5.96 0.62
N MET A 193 -8.08 7.23 0.64
CA MET A 193 -8.51 7.93 -0.58
C MET A 193 -7.36 8.12 -1.57
N ALA A 194 -6.14 8.37 -1.11
CA ALA A 194 -4.98 8.46 -1.98
C ALA A 194 -4.71 7.13 -2.70
N ASP A 195 -4.77 5.99 -2.01
CA ASP A 195 -4.58 4.67 -2.61
C ASP A 195 -5.70 4.34 -3.62
N LEU A 196 -6.96 4.64 -3.30
CA LEU A 196 -8.10 4.46 -4.22
C LEU A 196 -7.97 5.33 -5.48
N VAL A 197 -7.70 6.62 -5.31
CA VAL A 197 -7.52 7.55 -6.43
C VAL A 197 -6.32 7.13 -7.27
N MET A 198 -5.25 6.63 -6.64
CA MET A 198 -4.07 6.15 -7.35
C MET A 198 -4.43 4.97 -8.27
N LEU A 199 -5.21 3.99 -7.81
CA LEU A 199 -5.47 2.74 -8.53
C LEU A 199 -6.75 2.73 -9.38
N ARG A 200 -7.59 3.77 -9.30
CA ARG A 200 -8.90 3.80 -9.95
C ARG A 200 -8.89 3.47 -11.44
N LYS A 201 -7.86 3.91 -12.19
CA LYS A 201 -7.81 3.72 -13.64
C LYS A 201 -7.55 2.26 -13.99
N GLU A 202 -6.56 1.68 -13.33
CA GLU A 202 -6.17 0.28 -13.48
C GLU A 202 -7.31 -0.65 -13.09
N MET A 203 -8.04 -0.34 -12.02
CA MET A 203 -9.21 -1.11 -11.58
C MET A 203 -10.37 -1.04 -12.58
N ILE A 204 -10.75 0.16 -13.05
CA ILE A 204 -11.82 0.32 -14.04
C ILE A 204 -11.49 -0.47 -15.31
N ILE A 205 -10.27 -0.33 -15.82
CA ILE A 205 -9.81 -1.07 -17.01
C ILE A 205 -9.85 -2.58 -16.73
N GLY A 206 -9.37 -3.02 -15.57
CA GLY A 206 -9.36 -4.42 -15.17
C GLY A 206 -10.75 -5.05 -15.20
N TYR A 207 -11.74 -4.46 -14.50
CA TYR A 207 -13.11 -5.01 -14.46
C TYR A 207 -13.79 -4.97 -15.83
N LEU A 208 -13.59 -3.91 -16.61
CA LEU A 208 -14.16 -3.81 -17.95
C LEU A 208 -13.58 -4.90 -18.87
N VAL A 209 -12.26 -5.04 -18.93
CA VAL A 209 -11.62 -6.08 -19.75
C VAL A 209 -12.05 -7.47 -19.30
N ALA A 210 -12.07 -7.74 -17.99
CA ALA A 210 -12.51 -9.02 -17.44
C ALA A 210 -13.98 -9.35 -17.80
N GLY A 211 -14.90 -8.38 -17.69
CA GLY A 211 -16.30 -8.57 -18.06
C GLY A 211 -16.49 -8.86 -19.55
N PHE A 212 -15.74 -8.18 -20.42
CA PHE A 212 -15.75 -8.45 -21.86
C PHE A 212 -15.14 -9.81 -22.19
N LEU A 213 -14.02 -10.19 -21.57
CA LEU A 213 -13.40 -11.49 -21.78
C LEU A 213 -14.32 -12.63 -21.32
N ALA A 214 -14.99 -12.48 -20.17
CA ALA A 214 -15.89 -13.49 -19.63
C ALA A 214 -17.11 -13.78 -20.53
N VAL A 215 -17.59 -12.79 -21.28
CA VAL A 215 -18.74 -12.95 -22.18
C VAL A 215 -18.32 -13.30 -23.61
N LEU A 216 -17.25 -12.68 -24.12
CA LEU A 216 -16.86 -12.80 -25.52
C LEU A 216 -15.92 -13.98 -25.81
N VAL A 217 -15.20 -14.50 -24.80
CA VAL A 217 -14.22 -15.58 -24.99
C VAL A 217 -14.80 -16.92 -24.51
N PRO A 218 -15.12 -17.84 -25.42
CA PRO A 218 -15.64 -19.15 -25.04
C PRO A 218 -14.60 -19.99 -24.29
N ASN A 219 -15.06 -20.80 -23.35
CA ASN A 219 -14.20 -21.72 -22.59
C ASN A 219 -13.45 -22.73 -23.46
N THR A 220 -13.96 -23.04 -24.66
CA THR A 220 -13.28 -23.89 -25.63
C THR A 220 -11.96 -23.30 -26.12
N LEU A 221 -11.86 -21.97 -26.22
CA LEU A 221 -10.63 -21.31 -26.61
C LEU A 221 -9.56 -21.44 -25.52
N TRP A 222 -9.96 -21.31 -24.25
CA TRP A 222 -9.05 -21.50 -23.12
C TRP A 222 -8.55 -22.94 -23.03
N ASN A 223 -9.44 -23.92 -23.23
CA ASN A 223 -9.09 -25.34 -23.19
C ASN A 223 -8.19 -25.76 -24.35
N ALA A 224 -8.33 -25.15 -25.53
CA ALA A 224 -7.52 -25.46 -26.72
C ALA A 224 -6.01 -25.17 -26.56
N ILE A 225 -5.63 -24.39 -25.54
CA ILE A 225 -4.24 -24.01 -25.28
C ILE A 225 -3.49 -25.14 -24.54
N PHE A 226 -4.20 -26.09 -23.92
CA PHE A 226 -3.61 -27.16 -23.13
C PHE A 226 -3.45 -28.45 -23.93
N PHE A 227 -2.34 -29.17 -23.73
CA PHE A 227 -2.23 -30.52 -24.24
C PHE A 227 -2.90 -31.52 -23.30
N HIS A 228 -3.57 -32.53 -23.87
CA HIS A 228 -4.21 -33.59 -23.11
C HIS A 228 -3.46 -34.93 -23.27
N GLY A 229 -3.49 -35.78 -22.24
CA GLY A 229 -3.26 -37.22 -22.40
C GLY A 229 -1.82 -37.75 -22.27
N HIS A 230 -0.83 -36.97 -21.81
CA HIS A 230 0.58 -37.39 -21.73
C HIS A 230 1.11 -37.59 -20.28
N GLY A 231 0.23 -37.89 -19.32
CA GLY A 231 0.62 -38.16 -17.93
C GLY A 231 1.32 -36.97 -17.27
N VAL A 232 2.49 -37.19 -16.64
CA VAL A 232 3.24 -36.15 -15.91
C VAL A 232 3.66 -34.98 -16.79
N ALA A 233 3.95 -35.21 -18.07
CA ALA A 233 4.31 -34.13 -19.00
C ALA A 233 3.17 -33.12 -19.17
N THR A 234 1.93 -33.62 -19.24
CA THR A 234 0.72 -32.78 -19.26
C THR A 234 0.59 -31.96 -17.98
N SER A 235 0.86 -32.54 -16.82
CA SER A 235 0.78 -31.79 -15.54
C SER A 235 1.82 -30.66 -15.47
N ILE A 236 3.06 -30.92 -15.90
CA ILE A 236 4.12 -29.89 -15.89
C ILE A 236 3.74 -28.72 -16.79
N GLU A 237 3.30 -29.02 -18.00
CA GLU A 237 2.89 -28.00 -18.97
C GLU A 237 1.67 -27.22 -18.47
N ASN A 238 0.61 -27.91 -18.03
CA ASN A 238 -0.60 -27.27 -17.54
C ASN A 238 -0.32 -26.33 -16.36
N VAL A 239 0.59 -26.70 -15.48
CA VAL A 239 1.01 -25.89 -14.32
C VAL A 239 1.81 -24.63 -14.74
N ILE A 240 2.51 -24.69 -15.88
CA ILE A 240 3.24 -23.56 -16.47
C ILE A 240 2.25 -22.63 -17.20
N ILE A 241 1.29 -23.21 -17.91
CA ILE A 241 0.30 -22.48 -18.72
C ILE A 241 -0.81 -21.87 -17.87
N GLY A 242 -1.23 -22.53 -16.79
CA GLY A 242 -2.28 -22.04 -15.88
C GLY A 242 -2.06 -20.58 -15.46
N PRO A 243 -0.91 -20.22 -14.88
CA PRO A 243 -0.60 -18.85 -14.52
C PRO A 243 -0.59 -17.89 -15.72
N VAL A 244 -0.21 -18.34 -16.92
CA VAL A 244 -0.26 -17.50 -18.14
C VAL A 244 -1.71 -17.16 -18.49
N ILE A 245 -2.64 -18.10 -18.37
CA ILE A 245 -4.06 -17.84 -18.59
C ILE A 245 -4.59 -16.84 -17.55
N ALA A 246 -4.16 -16.93 -16.29
CA ALA A 246 -4.55 -15.94 -15.28
C ALA A 246 -4.05 -14.52 -15.62
N ILE A 247 -2.84 -14.39 -16.19
CA ILE A 247 -2.33 -13.10 -16.69
C ILE A 247 -3.28 -12.51 -17.75
N LEU A 248 -3.76 -13.38 -18.66
CA LEU A 248 -4.58 -13.01 -19.82
C LEU A 248 -6.07 -12.88 -19.51
N SER A 249 -6.58 -13.52 -18.47
CA SER A 249 -8.01 -13.51 -18.11
C SER A 249 -8.42 -12.21 -17.43
N PHE A 250 -7.47 -11.52 -16.75
CA PHE A 250 -7.72 -10.29 -15.97
C PHE A 250 -8.72 -10.48 -14.83
N VAL A 251 -9.01 -11.73 -14.48
CA VAL A 251 -10.01 -12.09 -13.49
C VAL A 251 -9.35 -12.18 -12.11
N CYS A 252 -10.07 -11.73 -11.08
CA CYS A 252 -9.63 -11.77 -9.69
C CYS A 252 -9.80 -13.18 -9.07
N SER A 253 -9.22 -13.41 -7.89
CA SER A 253 -9.26 -14.70 -7.17
C SER A 253 -10.65 -15.38 -7.15
N ILE A 254 -11.71 -14.64 -6.77
CA ILE A 254 -13.08 -15.17 -6.72
C ILE A 254 -13.64 -15.41 -8.12
N GLY A 255 -13.41 -14.48 -9.05
CA GLY A 255 -13.85 -14.64 -10.43
C GLY A 255 -13.13 -15.77 -11.17
N ASN A 256 -11.94 -16.16 -10.72
CA ASN A 256 -11.17 -17.25 -11.31
C ASN A 256 -11.82 -18.58 -11.00
N VAL A 257 -12.65 -18.72 -9.96
CA VAL A 257 -13.25 -20.00 -9.59
C VAL A 257 -14.18 -20.57 -10.67
N PRO A 258 -15.16 -19.82 -11.22
CA PRO A 258 -15.94 -20.27 -12.37
C PRO A 258 -15.10 -20.70 -13.57
N LEU A 259 -14.06 -19.94 -13.92
CA LEU A 259 -13.17 -20.28 -15.02
C LEU A 259 -12.33 -21.52 -14.69
N ALA A 260 -11.82 -21.64 -13.47
CA ALA A 260 -11.11 -22.81 -12.97
C ALA A 260 -11.98 -24.07 -13.04
N ALA A 261 -13.26 -23.98 -12.71
CA ALA A 261 -14.22 -25.07 -12.84
C ALA A 261 -14.43 -25.47 -14.32
N ALA A 262 -14.53 -24.48 -15.22
CA ALA A 262 -14.66 -24.73 -16.65
C ALA A 262 -13.39 -25.37 -17.25
N LEU A 263 -12.21 -24.92 -16.81
CA LEU A 263 -10.90 -25.47 -17.16
C LEU A 263 -10.77 -26.92 -16.64
N TRP A 264 -11.20 -27.18 -15.41
CA TRP A 264 -11.23 -28.53 -14.83
C TRP A 264 -12.12 -29.48 -15.65
N LYS A 265 -13.33 -29.04 -16.00
CA LYS A 265 -14.23 -29.80 -16.89
C LYS A 265 -13.64 -29.99 -18.29
N GLY A 266 -12.77 -29.07 -18.73
CA GLY A 266 -12.03 -29.15 -19.98
C GLY A 266 -10.93 -30.21 -20.01
N GLY A 267 -10.67 -30.91 -18.90
CA GLY A 267 -9.66 -31.97 -18.84
C GLY A 267 -8.24 -31.49 -18.55
N ILE A 268 -8.09 -30.30 -17.95
CA ILE A 268 -6.81 -29.80 -17.45
C ILE A 268 -6.43 -30.57 -16.18
N SER A 269 -5.14 -30.83 -15.99
CA SER A 269 -4.62 -31.51 -14.79
C SER A 269 -4.96 -30.73 -13.51
N PHE A 270 -5.11 -31.45 -12.40
CA PHE A 270 -5.47 -30.87 -11.11
C PHE A 270 -4.52 -29.74 -10.68
N GLY A 271 -3.20 -29.96 -10.75
CA GLY A 271 -2.19 -28.96 -10.42
C GLY A 271 -2.22 -27.76 -11.36
N GLY A 272 -2.56 -27.98 -12.63
CA GLY A 272 -2.78 -26.91 -13.62
C GLY A 272 -3.89 -25.96 -13.19
N VAL A 273 -5.05 -26.49 -12.81
CA VAL A 273 -6.17 -25.69 -12.29
C VAL A 273 -5.80 -24.97 -10.99
N VAL A 274 -5.13 -25.68 -10.07
CA VAL A 274 -4.65 -25.09 -8.80
C VAL A 274 -3.65 -23.95 -9.06
N SER A 275 -2.69 -24.13 -9.97
CA SER A 275 -1.72 -23.08 -10.33
C SER A 275 -2.38 -21.86 -10.97
N PHE A 276 -3.46 -22.06 -11.75
CA PHE A 276 -4.26 -20.99 -12.32
C PHE A 276 -5.01 -20.20 -11.23
N ILE A 277 -5.61 -20.88 -10.24
CA ILE A 277 -6.27 -20.23 -9.10
C ILE A 277 -5.27 -19.37 -8.32
N PHE A 278 -4.07 -19.90 -8.07
CA PHE A 278 -3.00 -19.18 -7.37
C PHE A 278 -2.47 -17.93 -8.09
N ALA A 279 -2.69 -17.81 -9.40
CA ALA A 279 -2.07 -16.78 -10.24
C ALA A 279 -2.84 -15.44 -10.31
N ASP A 280 -3.74 -15.18 -9.36
CA ASP A 280 -4.49 -13.93 -9.27
C ASP A 280 -3.60 -12.70 -8.98
N LEU A 281 -2.43 -12.91 -8.34
CA LEU A 281 -1.43 -11.87 -8.06
C LEU A 281 -0.49 -11.53 -9.23
N ILE A 282 -0.64 -12.18 -10.39
CA ILE A 282 0.15 -11.84 -11.59
C ILE A 282 -0.70 -11.35 -12.76
N THR A 283 -1.97 -11.05 -12.55
CA THR A 283 -2.85 -10.47 -13.58
C THR A 283 -2.26 -9.19 -14.19
N LEU A 284 -2.50 -8.95 -15.49
CA LEU A 284 -1.92 -7.78 -16.18
C LEU A 284 -2.21 -6.44 -15.47
N PRO A 285 -3.44 -6.14 -14.99
CA PRO A 285 -3.70 -4.91 -14.26
C PRO A 285 -2.83 -4.78 -13.00
N LEU A 286 -2.59 -5.87 -12.29
CA LEU A 286 -1.77 -5.86 -11.08
C LEU A 286 -0.28 -5.70 -11.40
N LEU A 287 0.21 -6.27 -12.49
CA LEU A 287 1.56 -6.03 -12.98
C LEU A 287 1.79 -4.56 -13.35
N LEU A 288 0.78 -3.89 -13.95
CA LEU A 288 0.83 -2.46 -14.21
C LEU A 288 0.90 -1.65 -12.90
N ILE A 289 0.21 -2.10 -11.86
CA ILE A 289 0.28 -1.51 -10.51
C ILE A 289 1.66 -1.72 -9.88
N TYR A 290 2.22 -2.93 -9.95
CA TYR A 290 3.59 -3.18 -9.48
C TYR A 290 4.61 -2.35 -10.21
N ARG A 291 4.45 -2.17 -11.54
CA ARG A 291 5.29 -1.27 -12.33
C ARG A 291 5.18 0.17 -11.81
N ARG A 292 3.97 0.59 -11.45
CA ARG A 292 3.70 1.90 -10.86
C ARG A 292 4.33 2.08 -9.48
N PHE A 293 4.43 1.00 -8.69
CA PHE A 293 4.97 1.02 -7.33
C PHE A 293 6.49 0.86 -7.29
N TYR A 294 7.01 -0.18 -7.91
CA TYR A 294 8.39 -0.64 -7.72
C TYR A 294 9.27 -0.46 -8.97
N GLY A 295 8.69 -0.04 -10.11
CA GLY A 295 9.40 0.10 -11.38
C GLY A 295 9.56 -1.21 -12.14
N TRP A 296 9.90 -1.11 -13.44
CA TRP A 296 9.89 -2.23 -14.39
C TRP A 296 10.80 -3.40 -13.98
N ALA A 297 12.03 -3.09 -13.57
CA ALA A 297 13.01 -4.11 -13.22
C ALA A 297 12.58 -4.95 -11.99
N MET A 298 11.77 -4.38 -11.10
CA MET A 298 11.23 -5.11 -9.96
C MET A 298 9.98 -5.88 -10.34
N THR A 299 9.08 -5.28 -11.14
CA THR A 299 7.87 -5.96 -11.64
C THR A 299 8.18 -7.26 -12.37
N LEU A 300 9.17 -7.28 -13.26
CA LEU A 300 9.55 -8.50 -13.98
C LEU A 300 10.08 -9.59 -13.03
N ARG A 301 10.75 -9.20 -11.95
CA ARG A 301 11.22 -10.14 -10.92
C ARG A 301 10.09 -10.65 -10.06
N ILE A 302 9.13 -9.80 -9.69
CA ILE A 302 7.91 -10.20 -9.00
C ILE A 302 7.14 -11.20 -9.87
N LEU A 303 6.90 -10.87 -11.14
CA LEU A 303 6.24 -11.75 -12.11
C LEU A 303 6.94 -13.11 -12.19
N ALA A 304 8.25 -13.13 -12.45
CA ALA A 304 8.98 -14.38 -12.61
C ALA A 304 9.04 -15.20 -11.30
N ALA A 305 9.21 -14.55 -10.15
CA ALA A 305 9.22 -15.22 -8.85
C ALA A 305 7.85 -15.81 -8.52
N PHE A 306 6.77 -15.03 -8.68
CA PHE A 306 5.42 -15.48 -8.39
C PHE A 306 4.97 -16.57 -9.35
N TRP A 307 5.21 -16.39 -10.65
CA TRP A 307 4.93 -17.41 -11.66
C TRP A 307 5.62 -18.74 -11.33
N LEU A 308 6.91 -18.71 -11.00
CA LEU A 308 7.66 -19.91 -10.61
C LEU A 308 7.10 -20.56 -9.34
N VAL A 309 6.79 -19.75 -8.32
CA VAL A 309 6.26 -20.24 -7.04
C VAL A 309 4.86 -20.84 -7.20
N MET A 310 3.96 -20.19 -7.94
CA MET A 310 2.59 -20.64 -8.17
C MET A 310 2.57 -21.93 -9.00
N ALA A 311 3.40 -21.98 -10.05
CA ALA A 311 3.60 -23.20 -10.83
C ALA A 311 4.14 -24.34 -9.94
N ALA A 312 5.28 -24.14 -9.28
CA ALA A 312 5.88 -25.18 -8.45
C ALA A 312 4.95 -25.64 -7.31
N ALA A 313 4.17 -24.74 -6.70
CA ALA A 313 3.19 -25.09 -5.69
C ALA A 313 2.00 -25.88 -6.24
N GLY A 314 1.48 -25.52 -7.42
CA GLY A 314 0.42 -26.28 -8.10
C GLY A 314 0.86 -27.71 -8.39
N LEU A 315 2.07 -27.88 -8.93
CA LEU A 315 2.65 -29.21 -9.20
C LEU A 315 2.90 -29.99 -7.90
N ALA A 316 3.46 -29.36 -6.87
CA ALA A 316 3.69 -30.01 -5.59
C ALA A 316 2.37 -30.45 -4.94
N THR A 317 1.32 -29.63 -5.04
CA THR A 317 -0.01 -29.93 -4.52
C THR A 317 -0.63 -31.11 -5.29
N GLU A 318 -0.48 -31.18 -6.61
CA GLU A 318 -0.93 -32.32 -7.41
C GLU A 318 -0.24 -33.62 -6.99
N PHE A 319 1.08 -33.63 -6.82
CA PHE A 319 1.80 -34.83 -6.38
C PHE A 319 1.38 -35.28 -4.99
N LEU A 320 1.22 -34.35 -4.04
CA LEU A 320 0.78 -34.66 -2.68
C LEU A 320 -0.64 -35.24 -2.66
N PHE A 321 -1.57 -34.63 -3.40
CA PHE A 321 -2.97 -35.09 -3.47
C PHE A 321 -3.09 -36.38 -4.26
N GLY A 322 -2.31 -36.55 -5.34
CA GLY A 322 -2.24 -37.77 -6.12
C GLY A 322 -1.75 -38.94 -5.28
N ALA A 323 -0.68 -38.75 -4.51
CA ALA A 323 -0.16 -39.76 -3.59
C ALA A 323 -1.15 -40.12 -2.47
N ALA A 324 -1.95 -39.15 -2.02
CA ALA A 324 -2.98 -39.37 -1.00
C ALA A 324 -4.32 -39.89 -1.57
N GLY A 325 -4.47 -40.01 -2.90
CA GLY A 325 -5.74 -40.37 -3.54
C GLY A 325 -6.85 -39.32 -3.37
N LEU A 326 -6.47 -38.06 -3.15
CA LEU A 326 -7.38 -36.94 -2.86
C LEU A 326 -7.72 -36.10 -4.10
N VAL A 327 -7.22 -36.46 -5.29
CA VAL A 327 -7.58 -35.76 -6.52
C VAL A 327 -9.05 -36.03 -6.86
N PRO A 328 -9.89 -35.00 -7.09
CA PRO A 328 -11.30 -35.19 -7.44
C PRO A 328 -11.48 -36.07 -8.68
N ALA A 329 -12.38 -37.06 -8.59
CA ALA A 329 -12.80 -37.84 -9.75
C ALA A 329 -14.06 -37.26 -10.44
N ALA A 330 -14.78 -36.36 -9.75
CA ALA A 330 -16.03 -35.78 -10.24
C ALA A 330 -15.82 -34.37 -10.80
N HIS A 331 -16.47 -34.07 -11.92
CA HIS A 331 -16.59 -32.73 -12.47
C HIS A 331 -17.93 -32.13 -12.03
N PRO A 332 -17.95 -31.03 -11.25
CA PRO A 332 -19.19 -30.41 -10.84
C PRO A 332 -20.02 -29.92 -12.03
N ALA A 333 -21.35 -30.02 -11.92
CA ALA A 333 -22.28 -29.81 -13.02
C ALA A 333 -22.74 -28.35 -13.22
N ALA A 334 -22.47 -27.44 -12.27
CA ALA A 334 -23.09 -26.11 -12.29
C ALA A 334 -22.07 -24.98 -12.08
N VAL A 335 -21.95 -24.11 -13.09
CA VAL A 335 -21.35 -22.78 -12.96
C VAL A 335 -22.50 -21.85 -12.60
N VAL A 336 -22.50 -21.30 -11.39
CA VAL A 336 -23.53 -20.34 -10.96
C VAL A 336 -23.32 -19.03 -11.72
N GLU A 337 -24.31 -18.63 -12.51
CA GLU A 337 -24.28 -17.32 -13.17
C GLU A 337 -24.38 -16.20 -12.11
N PRO A 338 -23.53 -15.17 -12.18
CA PRO A 338 -23.59 -14.04 -11.26
C PRO A 338 -24.91 -13.29 -11.46
N SER A 339 -25.77 -13.41 -10.46
CA SER A 339 -27.06 -12.74 -10.38
C SER A 339 -27.12 -11.93 -9.09
N PHE A 340 -27.87 -10.83 -9.12
CA PHE A 340 -28.12 -10.07 -7.91
C PHE A 340 -28.90 -10.94 -6.92
N GLN A 341 -28.30 -11.23 -5.77
CA GLN A 341 -28.90 -12.01 -4.70
C GLN A 341 -28.79 -11.25 -3.38
N TRP A 342 -29.83 -11.35 -2.56
CA TRP A 342 -29.82 -10.86 -1.17
C TRP A 342 -29.02 -11.82 -0.28
N ASN A 343 -27.72 -11.89 -0.54
CA ASN A 343 -26.76 -12.72 0.17
C ASN A 343 -25.88 -11.88 1.10
N TYR A 344 -24.97 -12.53 1.83
CA TYR A 344 -24.04 -11.87 2.73
C TYR A 344 -23.21 -10.77 2.03
N THR A 345 -22.81 -10.98 0.76
CA THR A 345 -22.06 -10.00 -0.04
C THR A 345 -22.83 -8.69 -0.20
N THR A 346 -24.13 -8.77 -0.52
CA THR A 346 -24.99 -7.58 -0.64
C THR A 346 -25.11 -6.83 0.70
N TYR A 347 -25.29 -7.54 1.82
CA TYR A 347 -25.34 -6.91 3.14
C TYR A 347 -24.00 -6.26 3.54
N LEU A 348 -22.88 -6.94 3.31
CA LEU A 348 -21.55 -6.40 3.57
C LEU A 348 -21.27 -5.18 2.67
N ASN A 349 -21.65 -5.21 1.40
CA ASN A 349 -21.53 -4.07 0.50
C ASN A 349 -22.27 -2.84 1.04
N LEU A 350 -23.50 -2.99 1.52
CA LEU A 350 -24.26 -1.88 2.10
C LEU A 350 -23.59 -1.31 3.37
N ILE A 351 -23.10 -2.17 4.26
CA ILE A 351 -22.37 -1.76 5.47
C ILE A 351 -21.09 -1.00 5.08
N PHE A 352 -20.30 -1.56 4.17
CA PHE A 352 -19.02 -0.97 3.76
C PHE A 352 -19.19 0.28 2.90
N LEU A 353 -20.29 0.43 2.17
CA LEU A 353 -20.66 1.71 1.56
C LEU A 353 -20.92 2.78 2.63
N GLY A 354 -21.56 2.44 3.74
CA GLY A 354 -21.68 3.31 4.91
C GLY A 354 -20.32 3.69 5.49
N VAL A 355 -19.41 2.72 5.65
CA VAL A 355 -18.02 2.95 6.07
C VAL A 355 -17.29 3.87 5.09
N PHE A 356 -17.46 3.66 3.79
CA PHE A 356 -16.85 4.49 2.75
C PHE A 356 -17.34 5.94 2.81
N VAL A 357 -18.65 6.15 3.03
CA VAL A 357 -19.21 7.49 3.25
C VAL A 357 -18.60 8.15 4.49
N ALA A 358 -18.43 7.40 5.59
CA ALA A 358 -17.78 7.91 6.79
C ALA A 358 -16.30 8.27 6.56
N LEU A 359 -15.54 7.41 5.85
CA LEU A 359 -14.16 7.69 5.45
C LEU A 359 -14.08 8.92 4.54
N TYR A 360 -15.00 9.05 3.58
CA TYR A 360 -15.05 10.22 2.71
C TYR A 360 -15.38 11.50 3.47
N TRP A 361 -16.29 11.44 4.45
CA TRP A 361 -16.59 12.55 5.34
C TRP A 361 -15.36 12.96 6.18
N LEU A 362 -14.64 11.98 6.77
CA LEU A 362 -13.39 12.23 7.49
C LEU A 362 -12.33 12.87 6.60
N TYR A 363 -12.14 12.35 5.38
CA TYR A 363 -11.25 12.91 4.38
C TYR A 363 -11.62 14.35 4.01
N ARG A 364 -12.91 14.62 3.79
CA ARG A 364 -13.39 15.96 3.41
C ARG A 364 -13.22 16.96 4.55
N ASN A 365 -13.40 16.52 5.79
CA ASN A 365 -13.30 17.34 6.99
C ASN A 365 -11.93 17.28 7.66
N ARG A 366 -10.92 16.69 7.01
CA ARG A 366 -9.59 16.47 7.59
C ARG A 366 -8.97 17.72 8.22
N PHE A 367 -9.12 18.86 7.56
CA PHE A 367 -8.61 20.14 8.04
C PHE A 367 -9.31 20.63 9.31
N ARG A 368 -10.63 20.37 9.45
CA ARG A 368 -11.40 20.70 10.66
C ARG A 368 -11.05 19.78 11.83
N LEU A 369 -10.66 18.54 11.53
CA LEU A 369 -10.33 17.51 12.52
C LEU A 369 -8.87 17.56 12.99
N GLY A 370 -8.08 18.53 12.52
CA GLY A 370 -6.69 18.72 12.92
C GLY A 370 -5.68 17.84 12.19
N SER A 371 -6.09 17.16 11.10
CA SER A 371 -5.15 16.50 10.19
C SER A 371 -4.28 17.59 9.52
N GLY A 372 -2.95 17.48 9.71
CA GLY A 372 -1.99 18.48 9.27
C GLY A 372 -1.86 19.73 10.17
N ALA A 373 -2.11 19.62 11.49
CA ALA A 373 -1.71 20.63 12.46
C ALA A 373 -0.16 20.70 12.55
N GLY A 374 0.43 21.86 12.27
CA GLY A 374 1.89 22.08 12.27
C GLY A 374 2.51 22.60 10.95
N TYR A 375 1.70 22.94 9.95
CA TYR A 375 2.17 23.37 8.63
C TYR A 375 1.62 24.75 8.25
N ALA A 376 2.50 25.64 7.80
CA ALA A 376 2.13 26.93 7.22
C ALA A 376 2.13 26.84 5.68
N ILE A 377 1.30 27.67 5.04
CA ILE A 377 1.23 27.77 3.57
C ILE A 377 2.16 28.91 3.14
N ASP A 378 3.16 28.61 2.32
CA ASP A 378 4.02 29.63 1.72
C ASP A 378 3.22 30.43 0.68
N PRO A 379 3.05 31.77 0.82
CA PRO A 379 2.22 32.58 -0.06
C PRO A 379 2.81 32.80 -1.46
N VAL A 380 4.10 32.49 -1.68
CA VAL A 380 4.79 32.67 -2.97
C VAL A 380 4.68 31.43 -3.84
N CYS A 381 4.90 30.25 -3.27
CA CYS A 381 4.91 29.00 -4.03
C CYS A 381 3.69 28.10 -3.78
N GLY A 382 2.88 28.37 -2.76
CA GLY A 382 1.69 27.59 -2.41
C GLY A 382 1.98 26.22 -1.79
N ILE A 383 3.25 25.91 -1.51
CA ILE A 383 3.68 24.63 -0.91
C ILE A 383 3.50 24.70 0.60
N ARG A 384 3.00 23.61 1.19
CA ARG A 384 2.78 23.43 2.62
C ARG A 384 3.95 22.64 3.22
N GLN A 385 4.59 23.17 4.26
CA GLN A 385 5.72 22.56 4.95
C GLN A 385 5.86 23.10 6.39
N LEU A 386 6.64 22.44 7.26
CA LEU A 386 7.24 23.13 8.41
C LEU A 386 8.05 24.31 7.88
N ALA A 387 7.87 25.50 8.45
CA ALA A 387 8.45 26.73 7.92
C ALA A 387 9.86 27.00 8.49
N PRO A 388 10.93 26.83 7.70
CA PRO A 388 12.30 27.16 8.14
C PRO A 388 12.58 28.68 8.15
N ALA A 389 11.78 29.49 7.45
CA ALA A 389 11.95 30.93 7.35
C ALA A 389 10.64 31.65 7.66
N SER A 390 10.71 32.80 8.34
CA SER A 390 9.55 33.65 8.63
C SER A 390 9.92 35.13 8.54
N VAL A 391 8.91 35.98 8.28
CA VAL A 391 9.04 37.43 8.31
C VAL A 391 7.87 38.00 9.10
N LEU A 392 8.15 38.95 10.00
CA LEU A 392 7.13 39.72 10.69
C LEU A 392 6.65 40.86 9.79
N ARG A 393 5.33 40.93 9.51
CA ARG A 393 4.71 42.05 8.78
C ARG A 393 3.54 42.58 9.59
N GLY A 394 3.74 43.74 10.24
CA GLY A 394 2.83 44.22 11.29
C GLY A 394 2.79 43.22 12.46
N ASP A 395 1.60 42.91 12.97
CA ASP A 395 1.40 41.92 14.05
C ASP A 395 1.32 40.45 13.56
N LYS A 396 1.62 40.18 12.28
CA LYS A 396 1.45 38.85 11.68
C LYS A 396 2.79 38.29 11.21
N THR A 397 3.10 37.07 11.64
CA THR A 397 4.26 36.31 11.13
C THR A 397 3.85 35.53 9.88
N VAL A 398 4.54 35.79 8.77
CA VAL A 398 4.37 35.07 7.50
C VAL A 398 5.49 34.04 7.38
N PHE A 399 5.16 32.83 6.95
CA PHE A 399 6.06 31.67 6.95
C PHE A 399 6.35 31.19 5.52
N PHE A 400 7.60 30.80 5.25
CA PHE A 400 8.09 30.45 3.92
C PHE A 400 8.81 29.09 3.89
N CYS A 401 8.77 28.41 2.75
CA CYS A 401 9.39 27.11 2.53
C CYS A 401 10.91 27.18 2.29
N SER A 402 11.44 28.37 1.95
CA SER A 402 12.86 28.61 1.69
C SER A 402 13.19 30.10 1.78
N ASP A 403 14.46 30.43 2.02
CA ASP A 403 14.96 31.81 1.98
C ASP A 403 14.64 32.48 0.64
N ARG A 404 14.70 31.74 -0.47
CA ARG A 404 14.37 32.25 -1.80
C ARG A 404 12.90 32.69 -1.93
N CYS A 405 11.97 31.99 -1.29
CA CYS A 405 10.56 32.38 -1.29
C CYS A 405 10.32 33.58 -0.37
N ARG A 406 10.99 33.62 0.79
CA ARG A 406 11.04 34.82 1.64
C ARG A 406 11.51 36.04 0.86
N ASP A 407 12.63 35.92 0.15
CA ASP A 407 13.25 37.06 -0.54
C ASP A 407 12.37 37.56 -1.71
N ARG A 408 11.68 36.66 -2.43
CA ARG A 408 10.68 37.05 -3.45
C ARG A 408 9.45 37.73 -2.83
N PHE A 409 9.00 37.28 -1.66
CA PHE A 409 7.90 37.92 -0.94
C PHE A 409 8.29 39.31 -0.43
N VAL A 410 9.49 39.46 0.14
CA VAL A 410 10.02 40.76 0.60
C VAL A 410 10.19 41.72 -0.57
N ALA A 411 10.64 41.23 -1.72
CA ALA A 411 10.82 42.04 -2.92
C ALA A 411 9.50 42.53 -3.54
N ASN A 412 8.38 41.79 -3.40
CA ASN A 412 7.11 42.19 -4.00
C ASN A 412 5.87 41.64 -3.25
N PRO A 413 5.61 42.09 -2.02
CA PRO A 413 4.62 41.46 -1.13
C PRO A 413 3.18 41.65 -1.60
N GLU A 414 2.87 42.75 -2.28
CA GLU A 414 1.50 43.05 -2.75
C GLU A 414 1.04 42.07 -3.84
N HIS A 415 1.99 41.47 -4.57
CA HIS A 415 1.70 40.50 -5.62
C HIS A 415 1.20 39.15 -5.08
N TYR A 416 1.54 38.81 -3.82
CA TYR A 416 1.29 37.49 -3.23
C TYR A 416 0.17 37.49 -2.19
N VAL A 417 -0.34 38.66 -1.81
CA VAL A 417 -1.47 38.77 -0.88
C VAL A 417 -2.77 38.82 -1.69
N ARG A 418 -3.41 37.66 -1.87
CA ARG A 418 -4.81 37.62 -2.35
C ARG A 418 -5.77 37.73 -1.18
N ALA A 419 -6.83 38.53 -1.35
CA ALA A 419 -7.85 38.84 -0.34
C ALA A 419 -8.66 37.63 0.18
N ASP A 420 -8.48 36.43 -0.37
CA ASP A 420 -9.39 35.28 -0.17
C ASP A 420 -8.71 33.99 0.32
N GLN A 421 -7.47 34.05 0.82
CA GLN A 421 -6.85 32.88 1.48
C GLN A 421 -7.07 32.91 3.00
N PRO A 422 -7.52 31.80 3.61
CA PRO A 422 -7.60 31.68 5.07
C PRO A 422 -6.16 31.68 5.61
N THR A 423 -5.69 32.86 6.00
CA THR A 423 -4.45 33.01 6.73
C THR A 423 -4.70 32.38 8.09
N MET A 424 -4.08 31.24 8.39
CA MET A 424 -4.08 30.67 9.75
C MET A 424 -3.29 31.62 10.63
N THR A 425 -3.96 32.66 11.12
CA THR A 425 -3.43 33.61 12.10
C THR A 425 -3.37 32.89 13.44
N HIS A 426 -2.19 32.40 13.82
CA HIS A 426 -1.92 32.27 15.25
C HIS A 426 -1.83 33.69 15.80
N ARG A 427 -2.85 34.08 16.57
CA ARG A 427 -2.75 35.22 17.48
C ARG A 427 -1.70 34.82 18.52
N ALA A 428 -0.45 35.24 18.29
CA ALA A 428 0.56 35.16 19.32
C ALA A 428 0.07 36.04 20.48
N GLU A 429 -0.18 35.42 21.63
CA GLU A 429 -0.22 36.17 22.88
C GLU A 429 1.07 37.01 22.98
N PRO A 430 0.99 38.25 23.49
CA PRO A 430 2.15 39.14 23.54
C PRO A 430 3.17 38.56 24.52
N ARG A 431 4.14 37.82 23.99
CA ARG A 431 5.31 37.37 24.74
C ARG A 431 6.22 38.59 24.88
N ARG A 432 6.38 39.03 26.11
CA ARG A 432 7.24 40.14 26.54
C ARG A 432 8.55 40.16 25.76
N THR A 433 8.82 41.27 25.08
CA THR A 433 10.11 41.61 24.50
C THR A 433 11.12 41.77 25.61
N ASN A 434 11.89 40.71 25.89
CA ASN A 434 13.14 40.82 26.64
C ASN A 434 14.31 40.75 25.64
N MET A 435 15.14 41.80 25.65
CA MET A 435 16.26 42.06 24.75
C MET A 435 17.50 41.19 25.06
N SER A 436 17.38 39.87 25.07
CA SER A 436 18.55 39.01 25.38
C SER A 436 18.61 37.71 24.58
N GLN A 437 18.00 37.62 23.40
CA GLN A 437 18.13 36.42 22.58
C GLN A 437 19.57 36.23 22.08
N GLN A 438 20.11 35.03 22.27
CA GLN A 438 21.43 34.57 21.85
C GLN A 438 21.29 33.64 20.65
N ILE A 439 22.28 33.61 19.75
CA ILE A 439 22.21 32.76 18.55
C ILE A 439 22.94 31.43 18.80
N ASP A 440 22.26 30.32 18.50
CA ASP A 440 22.86 28.98 18.47
C ASP A 440 23.90 28.92 17.33
N PRO A 441 25.20 28.71 17.63
CA PRO A 441 26.27 28.78 16.64
C PRO A 441 26.26 27.61 15.63
N ILE A 442 25.51 26.54 15.89
CA ILE A 442 25.43 25.38 14.99
C ILE A 442 24.38 25.59 13.90
N CYS A 443 23.20 26.08 14.29
CA CYS A 443 22.04 26.17 13.38
C CYS A 443 21.58 27.60 13.08
N GLY A 444 22.11 28.61 13.79
CA GLY A 444 21.72 30.00 13.63
C GLY A 444 20.37 30.37 14.27
N MET A 445 19.76 29.45 15.03
CA MET A 445 18.48 29.68 15.67
C MET A 445 18.62 30.66 16.83
N SER A 446 17.67 31.60 16.96
CA SER A 446 17.61 32.50 18.11
C SER A 446 17.07 31.76 19.33
N VAL A 447 17.82 31.80 20.43
CA VAL A 447 17.58 31.07 21.67
C VAL A 447 17.48 32.08 22.81
N ASP A 448 16.43 31.96 23.62
CA ASP A 448 16.34 32.67 24.88
C ASP A 448 17.23 31.95 25.92
N PRO A 449 18.26 32.62 26.50
CA PRO A 449 19.16 32.03 27.49
C PRO A 449 18.46 31.35 28.68
N GLU A 450 17.28 31.83 29.09
CA GLU A 450 16.54 31.26 30.22
C GLU A 450 15.82 29.95 29.87
N THR A 451 15.55 29.72 28.59
CA THR A 451 14.83 28.53 28.10
C THR A 451 15.66 27.65 27.17
N ALA A 452 16.96 27.93 27.06
CA ALA A 452 17.88 27.17 26.22
C ALA A 452 17.89 25.68 26.59
N ALA A 453 17.77 24.82 25.58
CA ALA A 453 17.75 23.37 25.78
C ALA A 453 19.10 22.83 26.29
N ALA A 454 20.20 23.55 26.03
CA ALA A 454 21.52 23.30 26.60
C ALA A 454 22.38 24.56 26.57
N LYS A 455 23.40 24.59 27.44
CA LYS A 455 24.47 25.61 27.45
C LYS A 455 25.85 24.96 27.52
N ARG A 456 26.86 25.61 26.92
CA ARG A 456 28.28 25.23 27.00
C ARG A 456 29.14 26.45 27.20
N GLU A 457 30.26 26.27 27.87
CA GLU A 457 31.27 27.30 28.04
C GLU A 457 32.52 26.90 27.28
N TYR A 458 33.02 27.79 26.42
CA TYR A 458 34.22 27.56 25.62
C TYR A 458 34.97 28.87 25.43
N ALA A 459 36.28 28.87 25.66
CA ALA A 459 37.15 30.06 25.60
C ALA A 459 36.62 31.27 26.42
N GLY A 460 36.02 31.03 27.59
CA GLY A 460 35.48 32.07 28.47
C GLY A 460 34.15 32.70 28.01
N LYS A 461 33.49 32.12 26.99
CA LYS A 461 32.18 32.56 26.50
C LYS A 461 31.14 31.45 26.65
N THR A 462 29.94 31.81 27.09
CA THR A 462 28.79 30.91 27.20
C THR A 462 27.99 30.88 25.90
N TYR A 463 27.80 29.69 25.34
CA TYR A 463 27.00 29.40 24.14
C TYR A 463 25.70 28.69 24.53
N TYR A 464 24.60 29.08 23.89
CA TYR A 464 23.24 28.57 24.14
C TYR A 464 22.73 27.82 22.91
N PHE A 465 22.08 26.67 23.12
CA PHE A 465 21.67 25.78 22.04
C PHE A 465 20.17 25.54 22.04
N CYS A 466 19.58 25.50 20.84
CA CYS A 466 18.16 25.25 20.63
C CYS A 466 17.77 23.79 20.91
N GLY A 467 18.76 22.88 20.93
CA GLY A 467 18.56 21.47 21.18
C GLY A 467 19.84 20.74 21.58
N LEU A 468 19.67 19.58 22.21
CA LEU A 468 20.77 18.71 22.63
C LEU A 468 21.63 18.20 21.47
N GLY A 469 21.07 18.12 20.25
CA GLY A 469 21.81 17.78 19.04
C GLY A 469 22.84 18.85 18.67
N CYS A 470 22.45 20.14 18.73
CA CYS A 470 23.36 21.26 18.48
C CYS A 470 24.47 21.32 19.55
N ALA A 471 24.13 21.13 20.83
CA ALA A 471 25.14 21.07 21.89
C ALA A 471 26.16 19.94 21.67
N LYS A 472 25.70 18.74 21.27
CA LYS A 472 26.59 17.62 20.96
C LYS A 472 27.47 17.88 19.72
N ALA A 473 26.94 18.55 18.71
CA ALA A 473 27.71 18.95 17.53
C ALA A 473 28.80 19.96 17.90
N PHE A 474 28.50 20.90 18.80
CA PHE A 474 29.47 21.85 19.34
C PHE A 474 30.55 21.14 20.16
N ASP A 475 30.18 20.17 21.00
CA ASP A 475 31.13 19.39 21.82
C ASP A 475 32.16 18.62 20.96
N LEU A 476 31.81 18.24 19.73
CA LEU A 476 32.70 17.49 18.84
C LEU A 476 33.78 18.35 18.17
N LYS A 477 33.48 19.62 17.85
CA LYS A 477 34.38 20.54 17.14
C LYS A 477 34.12 22.00 17.53
N PRO A 478 34.36 22.40 18.79
CA PRO A 478 33.98 23.73 19.29
C PRO A 478 34.73 24.86 18.57
N GLU A 479 35.99 24.65 18.21
CA GLU A 479 36.83 25.58 17.45
C GLU A 479 36.26 26.01 16.09
N VAL A 480 35.46 25.15 15.43
CA VAL A 480 34.85 25.45 14.13
C VAL A 480 33.67 26.41 14.25
N PHE A 481 32.98 26.39 15.40
CA PHE A 481 31.72 27.10 15.61
C PHE A 481 31.84 28.28 16.57
N ALA A 482 32.89 28.31 17.40
CA ALA A 482 33.13 29.36 18.36
C ALA A 482 33.47 30.71 17.71
N ASP A 483 34.01 30.70 16.48
CA ASP A 483 34.64 31.86 15.81
C ASP A 483 33.78 32.51 14.71
N THR A 484 32.58 32.02 14.46
CA THR A 484 31.65 32.64 13.50
C THR A 484 30.92 33.83 14.15
N THR A 485 31.61 34.98 14.25
CA THR A 485 30.94 36.29 14.26
C THR A 485 30.25 36.51 12.90
N ARG A 486 29.07 35.93 12.72
CA ARG A 486 28.07 36.47 11.78
C ARG A 486 27.35 37.60 12.50
N SER A 487 28.01 38.76 12.51
CA SER A 487 27.51 40.00 13.07
C SER A 487 26.63 40.74 12.06
N ALA A 488 25.47 41.19 12.55
CA ALA A 488 24.51 42.17 12.01
C ALA A 488 23.67 41.75 10.79
#